data_AF-A0A9P6MCW6-F1
#
_entry.id   AF-A0A9P6MCW6-F1
#
_cell.length_a   1.000
_cell.length_b   1.000
_cell.length_c   1.000
_cell.angle_alpha   90.00
_cell.angle_beta   90.00
_cell.angle_gamma   90.00
#
_symmetry.space_group_name_H-M   'P 1'
#
loop_
_entity.id
_entity.type
_entity.pdbx_description
1 polymer ?
#
loop_
_entity_poly.entity_id
_entity_poly.type
_entity_poly.pdbx_seq_one_letter_code
_entity_poly.pdbx_strand_id
1 'polypeptide(L)'
;MNLIGASICDEEIIVQGEARDIQLPNTEHISKISVDVTTGTKGGRLNFRKFETEKIDECIAFIRRLLEESRAIGPDHEYFIKTTGGGAYLYYDRFRDSLNATIQKEDEMECLIT
;
A
#
# COMPACT_ATOMS: atom_id res chain seq x y z
N MET A 1 21.80 0.94 -13.00
CA MET A 1 21.69 2.18 -13.78
C MET A 1 20.22 2.61 -13.70
N ASN A 2 19.90 3.71 -13.02
CA ASN A 2 18.54 4.29 -13.11
C ASN A 2 18.48 5.17 -14.36
N LEU A 3 17.35 5.08 -15.06
CA LEU A 3 17.14 5.63 -16.39
C LEU A 3 17.13 7.16 -16.41
N ILE A 4 17.71 7.72 -17.48
CA ILE A 4 17.46 9.09 -17.97
C ILE A 4 16.58 8.93 -19.22
N GLY A 5 15.25 9.09 -19.16
CA GLY A 5 14.43 9.41 -20.34
C GLY A 5 12.96 9.09 -20.19
N ALA A 6 12.19 9.90 -19.46
CA ALA A 6 10.90 9.40 -19.05
C ALA A 6 9.82 10.42 -18.63
N SER A 7 8.59 10.09 -19.02
CA SER A 7 7.35 10.86 -19.03
C SER A 7 6.11 10.06 -18.56
N ILE A 8 4.96 10.71 -18.41
CA ILE A 8 3.66 10.05 -18.22
C ILE A 8 3.01 9.94 -19.61
N CYS A 9 2.51 8.77 -20.00
CA CYS A 9 1.88 8.55 -21.31
C CYS A 9 0.61 9.44 -21.50
N ASP A 10 0.38 9.88 -22.74
CA ASP A 10 -0.52 10.97 -23.19
C ASP A 10 -1.98 10.98 -22.63
N GLU A 11 -2.57 12.18 -22.62
CA GLU A 11 -3.76 12.59 -21.86
C GLU A 11 -5.16 12.24 -22.46
N GLU A 12 -5.29 11.81 -23.71
CA GLU A 12 -6.58 11.96 -24.45
C GLU A 12 -7.57 10.78 -24.50
N ILE A 13 -7.26 9.59 -23.97
CA ILE A 13 -8.23 8.47 -23.95
C ILE A 13 -8.29 7.84 -22.56
N ILE A 14 -9.30 8.22 -21.77
CA ILE A 14 -9.58 7.62 -20.47
C ILE A 14 -10.62 6.51 -20.65
N VAL A 15 -10.21 5.26 -20.53
CA VAL A 15 -11.13 4.14 -20.30
C VAL A 15 -11.32 4.00 -18.79
N GLN A 16 -12.57 3.84 -18.35
CA GLN A 16 -12.97 3.72 -16.94
C GLN A 16 -12.35 2.47 -16.28
N GLY A 17 -11.15 2.60 -15.68
CA GLY A 17 -10.59 1.55 -14.82
C GLY A 17 -9.11 1.19 -14.96
N GLU A 18 -8.25 1.99 -15.59
CA GLU A 18 -6.80 1.72 -15.61
C GLU A 18 -5.96 2.71 -14.78
N ALA A 19 -4.84 2.24 -14.25
CA ALA A 19 -3.82 3.03 -13.57
C ALA A 19 -2.75 3.51 -14.57
N ARG A 20 -2.38 4.80 -14.54
CA ARG A 20 -1.37 5.43 -15.42
C ARG A 20 0.05 5.27 -14.87
N ASP A 21 1.00 4.96 -15.75
CA ASP A 21 2.44 4.83 -15.44
C ASP A 21 3.19 6.16 -15.52
N ILE A 22 4.23 6.27 -14.67
CA ILE A 22 5.21 7.35 -14.65
C ILE A 22 6.54 6.77 -15.09
N GLN A 23 7.04 7.19 -16.23
CA GLN A 23 8.37 6.86 -16.69
C GLN A 23 9.30 7.90 -15.97
N LEU A 24 10.50 7.51 -15.44
CA LEU A 24 11.52 8.42 -14.81
C LEU A 24 12.88 8.67 -15.57
N PRO A 25 13.30 9.94 -15.86
CA PRO A 25 14.68 10.35 -16.13
C PRO A 25 15.33 10.98 -14.88
N ASN A 26 16.45 10.45 -14.38
CA ASN A 26 17.31 11.16 -13.40
C ASN A 26 16.63 11.61 -12.08
N THR A 27 15.65 10.88 -11.55
CA THR A 27 14.94 11.22 -10.29
C THR A 27 15.59 10.63 -9.04
N GLU A 28 15.69 11.43 -7.96
CA GLU A 28 16.40 11.03 -6.72
C GLU A 28 15.61 10.11 -5.78
N HIS A 29 14.28 10.20 -5.63
CA HIS A 29 13.58 9.32 -4.67
C HIS A 29 12.10 9.08 -5.01
N ILE A 30 11.76 7.86 -5.42
CA ILE A 30 10.38 7.36 -5.29
C ILE A 30 10.37 5.86 -4.96
N SER A 31 9.81 5.49 -3.80
CA SER A 31 9.32 4.12 -3.55
C SER A 31 7.89 4.00 -4.05
N LYS A 32 7.68 4.27 -5.36
CA LYS A 32 6.45 3.94 -6.07
C LYS A 32 6.83 2.89 -7.10
N ILE A 33 6.20 1.73 -6.99
CA ILE A 33 6.21 0.71 -8.03
C ILE A 33 4.82 0.77 -8.62
N SER A 34 4.70 1.35 -9.82
CA SER A 34 3.51 1.13 -10.62
C SER A 34 3.62 -0.29 -11.18
N VAL A 35 2.69 -1.17 -10.81
CA VAL A 35 2.65 -2.55 -11.30
C VAL A 35 1.47 -2.63 -12.26
N ASP A 36 1.76 -2.66 -13.55
CA ASP A 36 0.77 -2.98 -14.56
C ASP A 36 0.64 -4.50 -14.66
N VAL A 37 -0.52 -5.05 -14.24
CA VAL A 37 -0.80 -6.49 -14.28
C VAL A 37 -1.70 -6.77 -15.48
N THR A 38 -1.09 -7.13 -16.61
CA THR A 38 -1.72 -7.23 -17.94
C THR A 38 -2.56 -8.51 -18.15
N THR A 39 -3.37 -8.91 -17.17
CA THR A 39 -4.26 -10.09 -17.29
C THR A 39 -5.70 -9.77 -16.89
N GLY A 40 -6.39 -8.94 -17.69
CA GLY A 40 -7.86 -8.81 -17.67
C GLY A 40 -8.50 -8.18 -16.42
N THR A 41 -7.70 -7.85 -15.41
CA THR A 41 -8.10 -7.10 -14.22
C THR A 41 -7.69 -5.65 -14.34
N LYS A 42 -8.55 -4.72 -13.91
CA LYS A 42 -8.20 -3.30 -13.76
C LYS A 42 -6.91 -3.17 -12.95
N GLY A 43 -5.88 -2.54 -13.53
CA GLY A 43 -4.61 -2.28 -12.85
C GLY A 43 -4.78 -1.46 -11.57
N GLY A 44 -3.76 -1.46 -10.71
CA GLY A 44 -3.81 -0.82 -9.40
C GLY A 44 -2.52 -0.07 -9.05
N ARG A 45 -2.58 0.78 -8.02
CA ARG A 45 -1.39 1.49 -7.50
C ARG A 45 -0.95 0.87 -6.20
N LEU A 46 0.32 0.48 -6.13
CA LEU A 46 0.95 0.01 -4.90
C LEU A 46 1.74 1.15 -4.24
N ASN A 47 1.47 1.42 -2.96
CA ASN A 47 2.10 2.49 -2.21
C ASN A 47 2.92 1.91 -1.06
N PHE A 48 4.15 2.38 -0.89
CA PHE A 48 5.03 1.96 0.19
C PHE A 48 5.24 3.11 1.17
N ARG A 49 5.12 2.79 2.47
CA ARG A 49 5.38 3.73 3.57
C ARG A 49 6.18 3.01 4.65
N LYS A 50 7.16 3.69 5.22
CA LYS A 50 7.99 3.20 6.32
C LYS A 50 7.84 4.12 7.53
N PHE A 51 7.83 3.52 8.71
CA PHE A 51 7.88 4.18 10.00
C PHE A 51 9.00 3.54 10.83
N GLU A 52 9.57 4.31 11.75
CA GLU A 52 10.49 3.75 12.75
C GLU A 52 9.69 2.93 13.78
N THR A 53 10.25 1.81 14.25
CA THR A 53 9.57 0.93 15.21
C THR A 53 9.21 1.66 16.51
N GLU A 54 10.04 2.60 16.95
CA GLU A 54 9.79 3.44 18.15
C GLU A 54 8.58 4.37 17.97
N LYS A 55 8.19 4.66 16.71
CA LYS A 55 7.08 5.53 16.33
C LYS A 55 5.87 4.74 15.82
N ILE A 56 5.63 3.57 16.40
CA ILE A 56 4.52 2.68 16.01
C ILE A 56 3.15 3.38 16.08
N ASP A 57 2.97 4.35 16.98
CA ASP A 57 1.75 5.16 17.06
C ASP A 57 1.48 5.96 15.79
N GLU A 58 2.51 6.50 15.14
CA GLU A 58 2.38 7.22 13.87
C GLU A 58 1.91 6.28 12.75
N CYS A 59 2.40 5.04 12.74
CA CYS A 59 1.98 4.00 11.79
C CYS A 59 0.49 3.65 11.98
N ILE A 60 0.07 3.39 13.22
CA ILE A 60 -1.32 3.06 13.55
C ILE A 60 -2.24 4.23 13.18
N ALA A 61 -1.88 5.46 13.54
CA ALA A 61 -2.65 6.65 13.22
C ALA A 61 -2.80 6.85 11.70
N PHE A 62 -1.72 6.58 10.95
CA PHE A 62 -1.75 6.63 9.49
C PHE A 62 -2.72 5.59 8.89
N ILE A 63 -2.65 4.34 9.35
CA ILE A 63 -3.56 3.28 8.87
C ILE A 63 -5.01 3.61 9.22
N ARG A 64 -5.27 4.07 10.45
CA ARG A 64 -6.62 4.45 10.89
C ARG A 64 -7.24 5.50 9.95
N ARG A 65 -6.49 6.56 9.62
CA ARG A 65 -6.94 7.61 8.69
C ARG A 65 -7.30 7.02 7.31
N LEU A 66 -6.50 6.10 6.78
CA LEU A 66 -6.80 5.45 5.50
C LEU A 66 -8.09 4.63 5.53
N LEU A 67 -8.33 3.91 6.63
CA LEU A 67 -9.57 3.16 6.82
C LEU A 67 -10.78 4.10 6.91
N GLU A 68 -10.66 5.19 7.67
CA GLU A 68 -11.72 6.20 7.80
C GLU A 68 -12.10 6.84 6.45
N GLU A 69 -11.10 7.26 5.67
CA GLU A 69 -11.29 7.81 4.32
C GLU A 69 -11.94 6.79 3.37
N SER A 70 -11.53 5.53 3.44
CA SER A 70 -12.10 4.47 2.61
C SER A 70 -13.55 4.13 3.01
N ARG A 71 -13.86 4.09 4.30
CA ARG A 71 -15.21 3.83 4.82
C ARG A 71 -16.20 4.93 4.46
N ALA A 72 -15.74 6.18 4.35
CA ALA A 72 -16.59 7.28 3.90
C ALA A 72 -17.11 7.07 2.47
N ILE A 73 -16.39 6.29 1.64
CA ILE A 73 -16.76 5.96 0.26
C ILE A 73 -17.54 4.63 0.19
N GLY A 74 -17.15 3.66 1.02
CA GLY A 74 -17.76 2.32 1.08
C GLY A 74 -17.96 1.86 2.54
N PRO A 75 -19.06 2.25 3.20
CA PRO A 75 -19.24 2.04 4.64
C PRO A 75 -19.35 0.56 5.04
N ASP A 76 -19.93 -0.27 4.18
CA ASP A 76 -20.15 -1.70 4.43
C ASP A 76 -18.96 -2.58 4.08
N HIS A 77 -17.82 -1.99 3.70
CA HIS A 77 -16.62 -2.75 3.38
C HIS A 77 -15.96 -3.30 4.65
N GLU A 78 -15.63 -4.59 4.62
CA GLU A 78 -14.81 -5.23 5.65
C GLU A 78 -13.33 -5.09 5.30
N TYR A 79 -12.52 -4.68 6.28
CA TYR A 79 -11.10 -4.44 6.07
C TYR A 79 -10.28 -5.51 6.76
N PHE A 80 -9.31 -6.04 6.03
CA PHE A 80 -8.35 -7.01 6.52
C PHE A 80 -6.95 -6.40 6.48
N ILE A 81 -6.25 -6.45 7.60
CA ILE A 81 -4.86 -6.01 7.70
C ILE A 81 -4.00 -7.21 8.02
N LYS A 82 -3.08 -7.51 7.10
CA LYS A 82 -2.07 -8.54 7.28
C LYS A 82 -0.82 -7.91 7.89
N THR A 83 -0.37 -8.47 9.00
CA THR A 83 0.85 -8.05 9.71
C THR A 83 1.80 -9.23 9.77
N THR A 84 3.08 -8.99 9.51
CA THR A 84 4.15 -9.99 9.59
C THR A 84 5.33 -9.46 10.41
N GLY A 85 6.32 -10.31 10.64
CA GLY A 85 7.50 -10.02 11.45
C GLY A 85 7.25 -10.02 12.96
N GLY A 86 8.31 -9.89 13.75
CA GLY A 86 8.21 -9.87 15.23
C GLY A 86 7.24 -8.80 15.79
N GLY A 87 7.09 -7.67 15.07
CA GLY A 87 6.15 -6.61 15.43
C GLY A 87 4.67 -7.01 15.35
N ALA A 88 4.32 -7.99 14.50
CA ALA A 88 2.95 -8.49 14.37
C ALA A 88 2.44 -9.13 15.67
N TYR A 89 3.33 -9.76 16.44
CA TYR A 89 3.01 -10.32 17.75
C TYR A 89 3.06 -9.25 18.84
N LEU A 90 4.12 -8.46 18.88
CA LEU A 90 4.35 -7.45 19.90
C LEU A 90 3.25 -6.38 19.96
N TYR A 91 2.73 -5.97 18.79
CA TYR A 91 1.75 -4.88 18.69
C TYR A 91 0.35 -5.36 18.31
N TYR A 92 0.08 -6.68 18.36
CA TYR A 92 -1.19 -7.26 17.92
C TYR A 92 -2.41 -6.60 18.57
N ASP A 93 -2.42 -6.50 19.90
CA ASP A 93 -3.55 -5.91 20.63
C ASP A 93 -3.72 -4.43 20.28
N ARG A 94 -2.62 -3.68 20.12
CA ARG A 94 -2.69 -2.27 19.72
C ARG A 94 -3.32 -2.09 18.35
N PHE A 95 -2.98 -2.93 17.38
CA PHE A 95 -3.62 -2.91 16.07
C PHE A 95 -5.10 -3.29 16.17
N ARG A 96 -5.43 -4.39 16.84
CA ARG A 96 -6.81 -4.87 17.00
C ARG A 96 -7.71 -3.84 17.68
N ASP A 97 -7.21 -3.20 18.73
CA ASP A 97 -8.00 -2.30 19.56
C ASP A 97 -8.10 -0.90 18.94
N SER A 98 -7.12 -0.48 18.14
CA SER A 98 -7.08 0.85 17.52
C SER A 98 -7.65 0.89 16.10
N LEU A 99 -7.62 -0.23 15.40
CA LEU A 99 -8.05 -0.34 14.00
C LEU A 99 -9.27 -1.24 13.97
N ASN A 100 -10.43 -0.65 13.65
CA ASN A 100 -11.67 -1.39 13.43
C ASN A 100 -11.55 -2.19 12.12
N ALA A 101 -10.72 -3.22 12.11
CA ALA A 101 -10.37 -4.08 10.99
C ALA A 101 -9.92 -5.45 11.52
N THR A 102 -10.07 -6.48 10.69
CA THR A 102 -9.63 -7.84 11.04
C THR A 102 -8.11 -7.93 10.88
N ILE A 103 -7.40 -8.17 11.99
CA ILE A 103 -5.93 -8.28 12.01
C ILE A 103 -5.51 -9.75 11.86
N GLN A 104 -4.81 -10.07 10.78
CA GLN A 104 -4.26 -11.39 10.49
C GLN A 104 -2.74 -11.36 10.62
N LYS A 105 -2.20 -12.26 11.44
CA LYS A 105 -0.75 -12.45 11.55
C LYS A 105 -0.31 -13.46 10.51
N GLU A 106 0.76 -13.14 9.79
CA GLU A 106 1.40 -13.99 8.80
C GLU A 106 2.82 -14.33 9.26
N ASP A 107 3.35 -15.46 8.81
CA ASP A 107 4.73 -15.85 9.09
C ASP A 107 5.73 -14.91 8.38
N GLU A 108 6.86 -14.60 9.05
CA GLU A 108 7.87 -13.67 8.53
C GLU A 108 8.66 -14.26 7.36
N MET A 109 9.07 -15.52 7.45
CA MET A 109 9.89 -16.16 6.43
C MET A 109 9.05 -16.46 5.18
N GLU A 110 7.80 -16.92 5.35
CA GLU A 110 6.87 -17.14 4.24
C GLU A 110 6.59 -15.85 3.45
N CYS A 111 6.46 -14.70 4.13
CA CYS A 111 6.23 -13.40 3.48
C CYS A 111 7.46 -12.82 2.74
N LEU A 112 8.67 -13.30 3.04
CA LEU A 112 9.92 -12.78 2.45
C LEU A 112 10.35 -13.52 1.18
N ILE A 113 10.04 -14.81 1.08
CA ILE A 113 10.65 -15.72 0.10
C ILE A 113 9.74 -15.97 -1.11
N THR A 114 8.43 -15.85 -0.94
CA THR A 114 7.42 -16.30 -1.90
C THR A 114 7.10 -15.27 -2.98
#